data_AF-M0I0G4-F1
#
_entry.id   AF-M0I0G4-F1
#
_cell.length_a   1.000
_cell.length_b   1.000
_cell.length_c   1.000
_cell.angle_alpha   90.00
_cell.angle_beta   90.00
_cell.angle_gamma   90.00
#
_symmetry.space_group_name_H-M   'P 1'
#
loop_
_entity.id
_entity.type
_entity.pdbx_description
1 polymer ?
#
loop_
_entity_poly.entity_id
_entity_poly.type
_entity_poly.pdbx_seq_one_letter_code
_entity_poly.pdbx_strand_id
1 'polypeptide(L)'
;MTAETPQLEVEKHGESVESQWSTADTIPTGDVQIQGSYGIVNGIEPWDANGGSGSLSGSDEGGADTSVPELYGNTPDKWEEWDGCAPFAGAQILMYHEGISVSDIEQREEIADRLHVLMETDPDGWTGYRMPRKGITKYPTSEVEHDYTGHDELWLSKKMFRNEIDAERPFMLNIPSNKGVKSDEKSYTGHTVVVHGYYESDNGFDVIHYNSWNTNEHRMQFGNWPINTWGTRVVH
;
A
#
# COMPACT_ATOMS: atom_id res chain seq x y z
N MET A 1 23.84 57.38 -12.58
CA MET A 1 24.13 56.35 -11.57
C MET A 1 22.80 55.95 -10.96
N THR A 2 22.18 54.91 -11.50
CA THR A 2 20.92 54.33 -11.04
C THR A 2 21.25 52.94 -10.53
N ALA A 3 20.95 52.68 -9.27
CA ALA A 3 21.21 51.40 -8.63
C ALA A 3 20.17 50.36 -9.09
N GLU A 4 20.65 49.23 -9.62
CA GLU A 4 19.82 48.06 -9.92
C GLU A 4 19.67 47.20 -8.66
N THR A 5 18.44 46.83 -8.34
CA THR A 5 18.07 45.89 -7.28
C THR A 5 18.36 44.46 -7.75
N PRO A 6 19.04 43.60 -6.97
CA PRO A 6 19.27 42.22 -7.39
C PRO A 6 17.97 41.42 -7.29
N GLN A 7 17.60 40.73 -8.37
CA GLN A 7 16.57 39.69 -8.36
C GLN A 7 17.17 38.40 -7.79
N LEU A 8 16.48 37.80 -6.82
CA LEU A 8 16.79 36.46 -6.31
C LEU A 8 16.39 35.42 -7.37
N GLU A 9 17.37 34.68 -7.89
CA GLU A 9 17.14 33.46 -8.65
C GLU A 9 16.64 32.37 -7.70
N VAL A 10 15.47 31.81 -8.00
CA VAL A 10 14.98 30.58 -7.37
C VAL A 10 15.44 29.43 -8.28
N GLU A 11 16.47 28.70 -7.86
CA GLU A 11 16.88 27.45 -8.51
C GLU A 11 15.76 26.42 -8.38
N LYS A 12 15.15 26.09 -9.53
CA LYS A 12 14.17 25.02 -9.67
C LYS A 12 14.94 23.75 -10.01
N HIS A 13 15.25 22.91 -9.02
CA HIS A 13 15.68 21.54 -9.28
C HIS A 13 14.45 20.71 -9.68
N GLY A 14 14.17 20.72 -11.00
CA GLY A 14 13.30 19.75 -11.63
C GLY A 14 14.16 18.82 -12.47
N GLU A 15 14.50 17.65 -11.94
CA GLU A 15 14.90 16.54 -12.80
C GLU A 15 13.64 15.81 -13.24
N SER A 16 13.35 15.93 -14.54
CA SER A 16 12.29 15.19 -15.22
C SER A 16 12.70 13.72 -15.31
N VAL A 17 12.07 12.86 -14.52
CA VAL A 17 12.07 11.43 -14.81
C VAL A 17 10.87 11.16 -15.72
N GLU A 18 11.12 11.11 -17.02
CA GLU A 18 10.18 10.54 -17.99
C GLU A 18 10.00 9.05 -17.68
N SER A 19 9.04 8.69 -16.81
CA SER A 19 8.61 7.30 -16.67
C SER A 19 7.54 7.01 -17.73
N GLN A 20 7.98 6.27 -18.74
CA GLN A 20 7.26 5.54 -19.78
C GLN A 20 5.73 5.43 -19.62
N TRP A 21 5.03 6.40 -20.19
CA TRP A 21 3.64 6.23 -20.63
C TRP A 21 3.64 5.71 -22.07
N SER A 22 3.57 4.40 -22.23
CA SER A 22 3.08 3.77 -23.46
C SER A 22 2.27 2.56 -22.98
N THR A 23 0.96 2.48 -23.10
CA THR A 23 0.07 2.92 -24.18
C THR A 23 -1.36 2.97 -23.65
N ALA A 24 -2.02 4.12 -23.69
CA ALA A 24 -3.47 4.25 -23.86
C ALA A 24 -3.77 5.69 -24.23
N ASP A 25 -4.28 5.87 -25.45
CA ASP A 25 -4.74 7.12 -26.07
C ASP A 25 -3.73 8.27 -26.18
N THR A 26 -3.35 8.56 -27.43
CA THR A 26 -2.71 9.82 -27.83
C THR A 26 -3.43 11.02 -27.21
N ILE A 27 -2.80 11.65 -26.23
CA ILE A 27 -3.20 12.95 -25.70
C ILE A 27 -2.99 13.99 -26.83
N PRO A 28 -4.02 14.71 -27.28
CA PRO A 28 -3.84 15.81 -28.22
C PRO A 28 -2.90 16.83 -27.60
N THR A 29 -1.87 17.25 -28.34
CA THR A 29 -0.87 18.26 -27.94
C THR A 29 -1.50 19.66 -27.90
N GLY A 30 -2.39 19.88 -26.94
CA GLY A 30 -2.83 21.18 -26.47
C GLY A 30 -2.74 21.19 -24.96
N ASP A 31 -2.42 22.33 -24.35
CA ASP A 31 -2.21 22.49 -22.91
C ASP A 31 -3.42 21.95 -22.10
N VAL A 32 -3.37 20.69 -21.69
CA VAL A 32 -4.31 20.13 -20.72
C VAL A 32 -3.88 20.65 -19.36
N GLN A 33 -4.50 21.75 -18.93
CA GLN A 33 -4.49 22.17 -17.54
C GLN A 33 -5.15 21.05 -16.72
N ILE A 34 -4.36 20.19 -16.08
CA ILE A 34 -4.87 19.26 -15.06
C ILE A 34 -5.35 20.13 -13.89
N GLN A 35 -6.66 20.38 -13.82
CA GLN A 35 -7.28 21.06 -12.67
C GLN A 35 -7.46 20.05 -11.53
N GLY A 36 -6.39 19.81 -10.78
CA GLY A 36 -6.42 18.94 -9.60
C GLY A 36 -5.10 18.92 -8.84
N SER A 37 -5.15 18.56 -7.56
CA SER A 37 -3.97 18.26 -6.74
C SER A 37 -3.84 16.75 -6.57
N TYR A 38 -2.64 16.21 -6.77
CA TYR A 38 -2.34 14.80 -6.58
C TYR A 38 -1.18 14.63 -5.60
N GLY A 39 -1.15 13.49 -4.91
CA GLY A 39 -0.02 13.04 -4.11
C GLY A 39 0.17 11.55 -4.32
N ILE A 40 1.41 11.11 -4.50
CA ILE A 40 1.80 9.70 -4.67
C ILE A 40 3.05 9.46 -3.84
N VAL A 41 3.06 8.41 -3.04
CA VAL A 41 4.26 7.83 -2.46
C VAL A 41 4.93 6.98 -3.54
N ASN A 42 6.10 7.40 -4.00
CA ASN A 42 6.89 6.65 -4.98
C ASN A 42 7.72 5.57 -4.29
N GLY A 43 7.95 4.44 -4.95
CA GLY A 43 8.84 3.38 -4.47
C GLY A 43 8.15 2.25 -3.70
N ILE A 44 6.85 2.35 -3.41
CA ILE A 44 6.08 1.19 -2.95
C ILE A 44 5.77 0.28 -4.14
N GLU A 45 6.33 -0.92 -4.11
CA GLU A 45 6.19 -1.88 -5.21
C GLU A 45 4.86 -2.65 -5.08
N PRO A 46 4.06 -2.74 -6.15
CA PRO A 46 2.85 -3.54 -6.15
C PRO A 46 3.19 -5.03 -6.03
N TRP A 47 2.39 -5.76 -5.25
CA TRP A 47 2.53 -7.20 -5.07
C TRP A 47 1.19 -7.89 -5.36
N ASP A 48 1.19 -8.78 -6.35
CA ASP A 48 0.10 -9.72 -6.59
C ASP A 48 0.33 -11.02 -5.82
N ALA A 49 -0.50 -11.25 -4.81
CA ALA A 49 -0.44 -12.41 -3.94
C ALA A 49 -1.47 -13.50 -4.30
N ASN A 50 -2.23 -13.36 -5.40
CA ASN A 50 -3.04 -14.46 -5.95
C ASN A 50 -2.17 -15.31 -6.89
N GLY A 51 -1.75 -16.50 -6.44
CA GLY A 51 -0.96 -17.43 -7.27
C GLY A 51 -1.60 -17.75 -8.63
N GLY A 52 -0.92 -17.38 -9.73
CA GLY A 52 -1.41 -17.64 -11.09
C GLY A 52 -0.60 -17.03 -12.24
N SER A 53 0.63 -17.50 -12.45
CA SER A 53 1.39 -17.42 -13.72
C SER A 53 1.33 -16.11 -14.54
N GLY A 54 2.24 -15.16 -14.26
CA GLY A 54 2.87 -14.43 -15.36
C GLY A 54 3.22 -12.94 -15.25
N SER A 55 3.38 -12.30 -14.07
CA SER A 55 4.02 -10.98 -14.01
C SER A 55 4.35 -10.54 -12.59
N LEU A 56 5.65 -10.44 -12.23
CA LEU A 56 6.18 -9.94 -10.93
C LEU A 56 5.41 -10.46 -9.68
N SER A 57 4.76 -11.61 -9.85
CA SER A 57 3.69 -12.20 -9.05
C SER A 57 4.21 -13.42 -8.30
N GLY A 58 3.94 -13.51 -7.00
CA GLY A 58 4.17 -14.70 -6.19
C GLY A 58 3.01 -14.87 -5.22
N SER A 59 2.34 -16.02 -5.29
CA SER A 59 1.72 -16.63 -4.10
C SER A 59 2.76 -16.72 -2.99
N ASP A 60 2.33 -16.89 -1.73
CA ASP A 60 3.27 -17.33 -0.70
C ASP A 60 3.97 -18.61 -1.22
N GLU A 61 5.29 -18.50 -1.44
CA GLU A 61 6.09 -19.53 -2.09
C GLU A 61 6.46 -20.66 -1.12
N GLY A 62 6.05 -20.55 0.14
CA GLY A 62 6.19 -21.57 1.17
C GLY A 62 5.38 -22.81 0.80
N GLY A 63 4.07 -22.72 0.62
CA GLY A 63 3.20 -23.90 0.51
C GLY A 63 2.86 -24.50 1.88
N ALA A 64 1.80 -25.32 2.00
CA ALA A 64 1.41 -25.86 3.31
C ALA A 64 2.22 -27.08 3.80
N ASP A 65 2.95 -26.92 4.90
CA ASP A 65 3.38 -27.98 5.82
C ASP A 65 2.87 -27.76 7.25
N THR A 66 1.76 -28.41 7.58
CA THR A 66 1.16 -28.38 8.94
C THR A 66 1.98 -29.12 10.01
N SER A 67 3.11 -29.75 9.65
CA SER A 67 3.91 -30.58 10.55
C SER A 67 5.08 -29.83 11.24
N VAL A 68 5.39 -28.59 10.81
CA VAL A 68 6.48 -27.78 11.34
C VAL A 68 5.93 -26.47 11.94
N PRO A 69 6.39 -26.02 13.14
CA PRO A 69 5.94 -24.76 13.73
C PRO A 69 6.43 -23.55 12.92
N GLU A 70 5.64 -22.45 12.96
CA GLU A 70 5.87 -21.10 12.40
C GLU A 70 7.23 -20.97 11.69
N LEU A 71 7.25 -21.34 10.41
CA LEU A 71 8.36 -21.06 9.53
C LEU A 71 8.13 -19.68 8.92
N TYR A 72 9.24 -18.99 8.65
CA TYR A 72 9.23 -17.67 8.02
C TYR A 72 10.12 -17.73 6.78
N GLY A 73 9.77 -16.97 5.75
CA GLY A 73 10.46 -16.93 4.47
C GLY A 73 9.96 -18.04 3.53
N ASN A 74 10.75 -18.36 2.50
CA ASN A 74 10.31 -19.23 1.40
C ASN A 74 10.19 -20.74 1.74
N THR A 75 10.03 -21.09 3.03
CA THR A 75 9.89 -22.48 3.47
C THR A 75 8.43 -22.78 3.73
N PRO A 76 7.91 -23.96 3.32
CA PRO A 76 6.52 -24.33 3.57
C PRO A 76 6.03 -24.13 5.00
N ASP A 77 5.12 -23.19 5.21
CA ASP A 77 4.47 -22.95 6.49
C ASP A 77 3.05 -23.53 6.52
N LYS A 78 2.21 -23.20 7.49
CA LYS A 78 0.89 -23.84 7.64
C LYS A 78 -0.25 -23.11 6.91
N TRP A 79 0.03 -22.02 6.20
CA TRP A 79 -0.93 -21.07 5.62
C TRP A 79 -1.05 -21.17 4.10
N GLU A 80 -0.50 -22.24 3.51
CA GLU A 80 -0.58 -22.58 2.08
C GLU A 80 0.14 -21.59 1.16
N GLU A 81 -0.60 -20.79 0.42
CA GLU A 81 -0.09 -19.85 -0.59
C GLU A 81 -0.57 -18.42 -0.28
N TRP A 82 -1.15 -18.20 0.92
CA TRP A 82 -1.93 -17.00 1.21
C TRP A 82 -1.88 -16.54 2.67
N ASP A 83 -1.08 -15.51 2.92
CA ASP A 83 -0.99 -14.88 4.25
C ASP A 83 -2.18 -14.00 4.66
N GLY A 84 -3.06 -13.67 3.72
CA GLY A 84 -4.15 -12.73 3.98
C GLY A 84 -3.84 -11.30 3.56
N CYS A 85 -4.91 -10.56 3.25
CA CYS A 85 -4.80 -9.22 2.66
C CYS A 85 -4.09 -8.22 3.59
N ALA A 86 -4.29 -8.34 4.91
CA ALA A 86 -3.69 -7.41 5.86
C ALA A 86 -2.20 -7.65 6.08
N PRO A 87 -1.70 -8.90 6.24
CA PRO A 87 -0.28 -9.18 6.20
C PRO A 87 0.41 -8.70 4.93
N PHE A 88 -0.13 -9.00 3.74
CA PHE A 88 0.43 -8.52 2.47
C PHE A 88 0.49 -6.98 2.40
N ALA A 89 -0.60 -6.30 2.75
CA ALA A 89 -0.61 -4.84 2.75
C ALA A 89 0.37 -4.24 3.77
N GLY A 90 0.49 -4.85 4.95
CA GLY A 90 1.48 -4.47 5.94
C GLY A 90 2.91 -4.69 5.44
N ALA A 91 3.18 -5.83 4.80
CA ALA A 91 4.48 -6.19 4.27
C ALA A 91 4.93 -5.20 3.19
N GLN A 92 4.06 -4.84 2.25
CA GLN A 92 4.37 -3.82 1.23
C GLN A 92 4.78 -2.47 1.86
N ILE A 93 4.15 -2.08 2.97
CA ILE A 93 4.50 -0.83 3.66
C ILE A 93 5.82 -0.96 4.42
N LEU A 94 6.07 -2.08 5.10
CA LEU A 94 7.35 -2.31 5.79
C LEU A 94 8.50 -2.38 4.77
N MET A 95 8.34 -3.16 3.70
CA MET A 95 9.33 -3.25 2.62
C MET A 95 9.66 -1.88 2.01
N TYR A 96 8.64 -1.03 1.81
CA TYR A 96 8.85 0.34 1.36
C TYR A 96 9.76 1.15 2.30
N HIS A 97 9.52 1.08 3.61
CA HIS A 97 10.32 1.79 4.60
C HIS A 97 11.72 1.21 4.78
N GLU A 98 11.87 -0.10 4.57
CA GLU A 98 13.15 -0.81 4.66
C GLU A 98 13.94 -0.81 3.35
N GLY A 99 13.38 -0.28 2.25
CA GLY A 99 14.01 -0.32 0.94
C GLY A 99 14.16 -1.74 0.36
N ILE A 100 13.31 -2.67 0.79
CA ILE A 100 13.28 -4.05 0.32
C ILE A 100 12.42 -4.12 -0.95
N SER A 101 12.94 -4.74 -2.00
CA SER A 101 12.18 -4.95 -3.25
C SER A 101 11.26 -6.16 -3.12
N VAL A 102 10.11 -6.12 -3.80
CA VAL A 102 9.22 -7.28 -3.99
C VAL A 102 9.91 -8.45 -4.69
N SER A 103 11.05 -8.21 -5.33
CA SER A 103 11.89 -9.25 -5.94
C SER A 103 12.82 -9.96 -4.95
N ASP A 104 13.01 -9.44 -3.74
CA ASP A 104 13.67 -10.14 -2.65
C ASP A 104 12.67 -11.09 -1.97
N ILE A 105 12.45 -12.23 -2.63
CA ILE A 105 11.42 -13.20 -2.24
C ILE A 105 11.61 -13.64 -0.78
N GLU A 106 12.84 -13.95 -0.37
CA GLU A 106 13.11 -14.45 0.99
C GLU A 106 12.72 -13.43 2.07
N GLN A 107 13.15 -12.16 1.93
CA GLN A 107 12.75 -11.12 2.89
C GLN A 107 11.28 -10.73 2.79
N ARG A 108 10.72 -10.71 1.57
CA ARG A 108 9.31 -10.40 1.32
C ARG A 108 8.40 -11.39 2.03
N GLU A 109 8.61 -12.69 1.81
CA GLU A 109 7.83 -13.75 2.47
C GLU A 109 8.06 -13.72 3.98
N GLU A 110 9.31 -13.57 4.45
CA GLU A 110 9.59 -13.51 5.88
C GLU A 110 8.79 -12.38 6.59
N ILE A 111 8.67 -11.20 5.96
CA ILE A 111 7.87 -10.12 6.50
C ILE A 111 6.37 -10.47 6.49
N ALA A 112 5.87 -11.05 5.41
CA ALA A 112 4.46 -11.44 5.27
C ALA A 112 4.05 -12.51 6.29
N ASP A 113 4.80 -13.60 6.41
CA ASP A 113 4.56 -14.71 7.35
C ASP A 113 4.58 -14.22 8.81
N ARG A 114 5.56 -13.37 9.13
CA ARG A 114 5.64 -12.78 10.47
C ARG A 114 4.42 -11.91 10.74
N LEU A 115 4.00 -11.09 9.77
CA LEU A 115 2.79 -10.30 9.91
C LEU A 115 1.54 -11.19 9.97
N HIS A 116 1.47 -12.33 9.29
CA HIS A 116 0.40 -13.31 9.44
C HIS A 116 0.24 -13.71 10.91
N VAL A 117 1.33 -14.16 11.53
CA VAL A 117 1.34 -14.55 12.95
C VAL A 117 0.99 -13.37 13.86
N LEU A 118 1.65 -12.23 13.67
CA LEU A 118 1.54 -11.09 14.57
C LEU A 118 0.18 -10.37 14.47
N MET A 119 -0.45 -10.44 13.29
CA MET A 119 -1.82 -9.99 13.05
C MET A 119 -2.86 -11.08 13.38
N GLU A 120 -2.45 -12.24 13.91
CA GLU A 120 -3.36 -13.33 14.23
C GLU A 120 -4.32 -13.65 13.07
N THR A 121 -3.79 -13.61 11.84
CA THR A 121 -4.54 -14.01 10.66
C THR A 121 -4.83 -15.50 10.75
N ASP A 122 -6.03 -15.90 10.34
CA ASP A 122 -6.41 -17.32 10.30
C ASP A 122 -6.00 -17.96 8.97
N PRO A 123 -6.03 -19.31 8.87
CA PRO A 123 -5.65 -20.01 7.64
C PRO A 123 -6.52 -19.68 6.41
N ASP A 124 -7.69 -19.08 6.59
CA ASP A 124 -8.54 -18.62 5.48
C ASP A 124 -8.16 -17.19 5.05
N GLY A 125 -7.11 -16.60 5.63
CA GLY A 125 -6.62 -15.26 5.36
C GLY A 125 -7.41 -14.15 6.06
N TRP A 126 -8.24 -14.46 7.06
CA TRP A 126 -9.01 -13.46 7.78
C TRP A 126 -8.22 -12.85 8.93
N THR A 127 -8.08 -11.53 8.87
CA THR A 127 -7.47 -10.75 9.94
C THR A 127 -8.54 -10.01 10.75
N GLY A 128 -8.51 -10.18 12.08
CA GLY A 128 -9.48 -9.57 12.99
C GLY A 128 -9.36 -8.04 13.11
N TYR A 129 -10.42 -7.40 13.60
CA TYR A 129 -10.43 -5.95 13.89
C TYR A 129 -9.28 -5.57 14.85
N ARG A 130 -8.54 -4.51 14.50
CA ARG A 130 -7.32 -3.98 15.18
C ARG A 130 -6.09 -4.88 15.14
N MET A 131 -6.18 -6.08 14.59
CA MET A 131 -5.00 -6.92 14.48
C MET A 131 -3.96 -6.39 13.50
N PRO A 132 -4.31 -5.69 12.39
CA PRO A 132 -3.30 -5.05 11.55
C PRO A 132 -2.42 -4.08 12.33
N ARG A 133 -3.03 -3.24 13.18
CA ARG A 133 -2.32 -2.35 14.10
C ARG A 133 -1.39 -3.11 15.04
N LYS A 134 -1.90 -4.19 15.62
CA LYS A 134 -1.17 -5.02 16.59
C LYS A 134 0.03 -5.69 15.94
N GLY A 135 -0.13 -6.21 14.72
CA GLY A 135 0.93 -6.85 13.96
C GLY A 135 2.09 -5.89 13.70
N ILE A 136 1.78 -4.72 13.10
CA ILE A 136 2.77 -3.67 12.86
C ILE A 136 3.50 -3.25 14.13
N THR A 137 2.76 -3.02 15.24
CA THR A 137 3.36 -2.55 16.50
C THR A 137 4.27 -3.60 17.17
N LYS A 138 4.08 -4.87 16.84
CA LYS A 138 4.85 -5.98 17.41
C LYS A 138 5.94 -6.49 16.48
N TYR A 139 6.06 -5.93 15.28
CA TYR A 139 7.02 -6.41 14.31
C TYR A 139 8.45 -6.26 14.89
N PRO A 140 9.24 -7.35 14.94
CA PRO A 140 10.51 -7.36 15.64
C PRO A 140 11.58 -6.55 14.92
N THR A 141 12.23 -5.67 15.67
CA THR A 141 13.31 -4.77 15.22
C THR A 141 14.62 -5.51 14.96
N SER A 142 14.67 -6.82 15.21
CA SER A 142 15.82 -7.67 14.86
C SER A 142 15.81 -8.07 13.39
N GLU A 143 14.68 -7.93 12.71
CA GLU A 143 14.46 -8.39 11.34
C GLU A 143 14.38 -7.22 10.34
N VAL A 144 14.30 -5.98 10.83
CA VAL A 144 14.17 -4.74 10.05
C VAL A 144 14.96 -3.62 10.75
N GLU A 145 15.33 -2.55 10.02
CA GLU A 145 16.12 -1.45 10.58
C GLU A 145 15.30 -0.51 11.48
N HIS A 146 13.99 -0.40 11.27
CA HIS A 146 13.15 0.55 11.98
C HIS A 146 12.19 -0.06 13.04
N ASP A 147 11.84 0.75 14.03
CA ASP A 147 10.80 0.44 15.03
C ASP A 147 9.45 0.92 14.51
N TYR A 148 8.48 0.01 14.37
CA TYR A 148 7.16 0.36 13.86
C TYR A 148 6.10 0.49 14.95
N THR A 149 5.27 1.53 14.85
CA THR A 149 4.04 1.68 15.64
C THR A 149 2.83 1.82 14.73
N GLY A 150 1.85 0.94 14.94
CA GLY A 150 0.56 1.01 14.26
C GLY A 150 -0.42 1.96 14.96
N HIS A 151 -1.10 2.81 14.20
CA HIS A 151 -2.17 3.67 14.69
C HIS A 151 -3.47 3.49 13.90
N ASP A 152 -4.54 3.08 14.58
CA ASP A 152 -5.88 2.98 13.97
C ASP A 152 -6.52 4.37 13.86
N GLU A 153 -6.93 4.73 12.65
CA GLU A 153 -7.69 5.92 12.32
C GLU A 153 -9.14 5.54 12.00
N LEU A 154 -10.01 5.67 13.00
CA LEU A 154 -11.44 5.35 12.87
C LEU A 154 -12.23 6.46 12.15
N TRP A 155 -11.67 7.67 12.06
CA TRP A 155 -12.29 8.84 11.46
C TRP A 155 -11.50 9.28 10.23
N LEU A 156 -11.73 8.58 9.13
CA LEU A 156 -11.08 8.87 7.86
C LEU A 156 -11.51 10.25 7.35
N SER A 157 -10.52 11.06 6.96
CA SER A 157 -10.75 12.38 6.38
C SER A 157 -9.80 12.62 5.22
N LYS A 158 -10.22 13.37 4.20
CA LYS A 158 -9.36 13.77 3.09
C LYS A 158 -8.06 14.44 3.57
N LYS A 159 -8.13 15.22 4.65
CA LYS A 159 -6.96 15.85 5.28
C LYS A 159 -5.96 14.82 5.81
N MET A 160 -6.43 13.75 6.44
CA MET A 160 -5.56 12.67 6.91
C MET A 160 -4.85 12.00 5.73
N PHE A 161 -5.57 11.70 4.64
CA PHE A 161 -4.97 11.11 3.44
C PHE A 161 -3.87 12.02 2.88
N ARG A 162 -4.13 13.32 2.70
CA ARG A 162 -3.08 14.27 2.26
C ARG A 162 -1.89 14.28 3.22
N ASN A 163 -2.14 14.42 4.51
CA ASN A 163 -1.08 14.51 5.51
C ASN A 163 -0.15 13.27 5.57
N GLU A 164 -0.68 12.08 5.33
CA GLU A 164 0.12 10.86 5.31
C GLU A 164 0.84 10.70 3.96
N ILE A 165 0.14 10.88 2.84
CA ILE A 165 0.73 10.72 1.50
C ILE A 165 1.77 11.80 1.20
N ASP A 166 1.50 13.08 1.51
CA ASP A 166 2.44 14.19 1.30
C ASP A 166 3.67 14.10 2.20
N ALA A 167 3.62 13.26 3.23
CA ALA A 167 4.72 12.98 4.14
C ALA A 167 5.38 11.62 3.87
N GLU A 168 5.13 11.02 2.70
CA GLU A 168 5.72 9.74 2.27
C GLU A 168 5.41 8.58 3.23
N ARG A 169 4.21 8.59 3.84
CA ARG A 169 3.74 7.54 4.75
C ARG A 169 2.55 6.79 4.14
N PRO A 170 2.78 5.72 3.36
CA PRO A 170 1.69 4.87 2.92
C PRO A 170 1.05 4.18 4.12
N PHE A 171 -0.22 3.79 4.00
CA PHE A 171 -0.96 3.21 5.13
C PHE A 171 -1.98 2.20 4.65
N MET A 172 -2.43 1.32 5.54
CA MET A 172 -3.46 0.34 5.21
C MET A 172 -4.85 0.96 5.33
N LEU A 173 -5.72 0.70 4.37
CA LEU A 173 -7.16 0.93 4.49
C LEU A 173 -7.88 -0.41 4.63
N ASN A 174 -8.52 -0.60 5.79
CA ASN A 174 -9.14 -1.87 6.17
C ASN A 174 -10.65 -1.77 6.00
N ILE A 175 -11.18 -2.59 5.09
CA ILE A 175 -12.56 -2.59 4.65
C ILE A 175 -13.26 -3.83 5.21
N PRO A 176 -14.29 -3.66 6.04
CA PRO A 176 -14.98 -4.78 6.68
C PRO A 176 -15.81 -5.60 5.67
N SER A 177 -16.09 -6.86 6.01
CA SER A 177 -16.82 -7.80 5.15
C SER A 177 -18.32 -7.51 5.00
N ASN A 178 -18.87 -6.61 5.81
CA ASN A 178 -20.31 -6.39 5.91
C ASN A 178 -20.90 -5.51 4.79
N LYS A 179 -20.08 -4.84 3.97
CA LYS A 179 -20.55 -4.11 2.78
C LYS A 179 -19.41 -3.90 1.77
N GLY A 180 -19.75 -4.01 0.49
CA GLY A 180 -18.77 -3.91 -0.58
C GLY A 180 -18.33 -2.48 -0.85
N VAL A 181 -17.04 -2.35 -1.17
CA VAL A 181 -16.42 -1.21 -1.82
C VAL A 181 -16.63 -1.34 -3.33
N LYS A 182 -16.84 -0.22 -4.03
CA LYS A 182 -16.72 -0.16 -5.49
C LYS A 182 -15.40 0.55 -5.83
N SER A 183 -14.44 -0.19 -6.36
CA SER A 183 -13.28 0.38 -7.05
C SER A 183 -13.55 0.45 -8.56
N ASP A 184 -12.63 1.09 -9.28
CA ASP A 184 -12.62 1.20 -10.75
C ASP A 184 -12.72 -0.16 -11.48
N GLU A 185 -12.07 -1.21 -10.98
CA GLU A 185 -12.07 -2.52 -11.64
C GLU A 185 -13.10 -3.49 -11.07
N LYS A 186 -13.17 -3.63 -9.73
CA LYS A 186 -14.04 -4.62 -9.08
C LYS A 186 -14.60 -4.14 -7.75
N SER A 187 -15.78 -4.65 -7.41
CA SER A 187 -16.30 -4.48 -6.06
C SER A 187 -15.74 -5.56 -5.14
N TYR A 188 -15.34 -5.19 -3.93
CA TYR A 188 -14.80 -6.14 -2.95
C TYR A 188 -15.26 -5.84 -1.52
N THR A 189 -15.29 -6.86 -0.67
CA THR A 189 -15.72 -6.80 0.74
C THR A 189 -14.68 -7.48 1.60
N GLY A 190 -14.45 -7.03 2.84
CA GLY A 190 -13.60 -7.76 3.77
C GLY A 190 -12.15 -7.82 3.29
N HIS A 191 -11.58 -6.66 3.00
CA HIS A 191 -10.29 -6.54 2.33
C HIS A 191 -9.42 -5.48 2.99
N THR A 192 -8.11 -5.63 2.90
CA THR A 192 -7.15 -4.61 3.33
C THR A 192 -6.32 -4.23 2.12
N VAL A 193 -6.18 -2.93 1.89
CA VAL A 193 -5.46 -2.37 0.74
C VAL A 193 -4.40 -1.39 1.20
N VAL A 194 -3.35 -1.24 0.40
CA VAL A 194 -2.29 -0.26 0.64
C VAL A 194 -2.69 1.05 -0.04
N VAL A 195 -2.92 2.10 0.74
CA VAL A 195 -3.10 3.45 0.21
C VAL A 195 -1.73 4.10 0.05
N HIS A 196 -1.40 4.44 -1.19
CA HIS A 196 -0.15 5.10 -1.53
C HIS A 196 -0.35 6.41 -2.28
N GLY A 197 -1.60 6.85 -2.48
CA GLY A 197 -1.84 8.11 -3.15
C GLY A 197 -3.24 8.66 -3.05
N TYR A 198 -3.39 9.87 -3.58
CA TYR A 198 -4.68 10.49 -3.83
C TYR A 198 -4.67 11.33 -5.09
N TYR A 199 -5.86 11.51 -5.67
CA TYR A 199 -6.14 12.49 -6.71
C TYR A 199 -7.35 13.32 -6.30
N GLU A 200 -7.20 14.63 -6.25
CA GLU A 200 -8.26 15.56 -5.90
C GLU A 200 -8.52 16.54 -7.03
N SER A 201 -9.78 16.66 -7.40
CA SER A 201 -10.26 17.66 -8.36
C SER A 201 -11.48 18.37 -7.77
N ASP A 202 -11.98 19.39 -8.47
CA ASP A 202 -13.23 20.08 -8.09
C ASP A 202 -14.42 19.12 -7.92
N ASN A 203 -14.37 17.95 -8.57
CA ASN A 203 -15.48 16.99 -8.62
C ASN A 203 -15.31 15.79 -7.67
N GLY A 204 -14.19 15.67 -6.97
CA GLY A 204 -13.98 14.47 -6.16
C GLY A 204 -12.61 14.36 -5.50
N PHE A 205 -12.50 13.36 -4.63
CA PHE A 205 -11.24 12.93 -4.04
C PHE A 205 -11.18 11.42 -4.24
N ASP A 206 -10.21 10.94 -4.99
CA ASP A 206 -9.96 9.53 -5.23
C ASP A 206 -8.78 9.09 -4.38
N VAL A 207 -8.95 7.92 -3.77
CA VAL A 207 -7.93 7.18 -3.04
C VAL A 207 -7.26 6.23 -4.02
N ILE A 208 -5.94 6.31 -4.08
CA ILE A 208 -5.10 5.49 -4.95
C ILE A 208 -4.47 4.37 -4.11
N HIS A 209 -4.64 3.12 -4.54
CA HIS A 209 -4.30 1.95 -3.72
C HIS A 209 -3.89 0.71 -4.53
N TYR A 210 -3.15 -0.20 -3.86
CA TYR A 210 -2.93 -1.58 -4.30
C TYR A 210 -3.77 -2.55 -3.47
N ASN A 211 -4.32 -3.61 -4.10
CA ASN A 211 -5.29 -4.52 -3.48
C ASN A 211 -4.81 -5.97 -3.36
N SER A 212 -3.51 -6.23 -3.44
CA SER A 212 -2.87 -7.55 -3.31
C SER A 212 -3.38 -8.66 -4.26
N TRP A 213 -4.23 -8.35 -5.25
CA TRP A 213 -4.83 -9.34 -6.17
C TRP A 213 -4.34 -9.23 -7.61
N ASN A 214 -3.59 -8.17 -7.89
CA ASN A 214 -2.90 -7.90 -9.13
C ASN A 214 -1.87 -6.78 -8.85
N THR A 215 -1.11 -6.41 -9.87
CA THR A 215 -0.09 -5.35 -9.79
C THR A 215 -0.55 -3.98 -10.28
N ASN A 216 -1.84 -3.83 -10.61
CA ASN A 216 -2.40 -2.57 -11.09
C ASN A 216 -2.65 -1.60 -9.93
N GLU A 217 -2.41 -0.32 -10.20
CA GLU A 217 -2.90 0.76 -9.35
C GLU A 217 -4.43 0.89 -9.51
N HIS A 218 -5.13 0.98 -8.39
CA HIS A 218 -6.58 1.14 -8.34
C HIS A 218 -7.01 2.47 -7.74
N ARG A 219 -8.17 2.95 -8.18
CA ARG A 219 -8.81 4.17 -7.68
C ARG A 219 -10.16 3.87 -7.06
N MET A 220 -10.41 4.52 -5.93
CA MET A 220 -11.70 4.48 -5.25
C MET A 220 -12.08 5.89 -4.78
N GLN A 221 -13.29 6.32 -5.10
CA GLN A 221 -13.80 7.59 -4.61
C GLN A 221 -13.89 7.61 -3.07
N PHE A 222 -13.44 8.70 -2.45
CA PHE A 222 -13.44 8.86 -1.00
C PHE A 222 -14.84 8.67 -0.41
N GLY A 223 -14.94 7.80 0.60
CA GLY A 223 -16.20 7.48 1.27
C GLY A 223 -17.02 6.39 0.58
N ASN A 224 -16.52 5.81 -0.52
CA ASN A 224 -17.16 4.68 -1.21
C ASN A 224 -16.90 3.33 -0.53
N TRP A 225 -16.96 3.34 0.80
CA TRP A 225 -16.69 2.22 1.70
C TRP A 225 -17.68 2.17 2.86
N PRO A 226 -17.77 1.06 3.60
CA PRO A 226 -18.64 0.95 4.78
C PRO A 226 -18.25 1.93 5.89
N ILE A 227 -19.22 2.37 6.70
CA ILE A 227 -18.99 3.35 7.79
C ILE A 227 -17.97 2.88 8.84
N ASN A 228 -17.77 1.57 8.97
CA ASN A 228 -16.83 0.95 9.88
C ASN A 228 -15.48 0.63 9.23
N THR A 229 -15.16 1.22 8.07
CA THR A 229 -13.82 1.20 7.47
C THR A 229 -12.87 2.06 8.30
N TRP A 230 -11.64 1.61 8.51
CA TRP A 230 -10.63 2.33 9.27
C TRP A 230 -9.27 2.27 8.59
N GLY A 231 -8.42 3.26 8.85
CA GLY A 231 -7.03 3.26 8.41
C GLY A 231 -6.13 2.67 9.49
N THR A 232 -5.07 1.96 9.10
CA THR A 232 -3.96 1.64 10.00
C THR A 232 -2.73 2.36 9.47
N ARG A 233 -2.34 3.45 10.14
CA ARG A 233 -1.11 4.18 9.86
C ARG A 233 0.08 3.41 10.41
N VAL A 234 1.17 3.43 9.66
CA VAL A 234 2.47 2.87 10.04
C VAL A 234 3.41 4.04 10.30
N VAL A 235 3.94 4.13 11.51
CA VAL A 235 4.89 5.18 11.92
C VAL A 235 6.19 4.50 12.31
N HIS A 236 7.29 5.02 11.80
CA HIS A 236 8.66 4.62 12.12
C HIS A 236 9.47 5.83 12.61
#